data_AF-A0A7V0NZB0-F1
#
_entry.id   AF-A0A7V0NZB0-F1
#
_cell.length_a   1.000
_cell.length_b   1.000
_cell.length_c   1.000
_cell.angle_alpha   90.00
_cell.angle_beta   90.00
_cell.angle_gamma   90.00
#
_symmetry.space_group_name_H-M   'P 1'
#
loop_
_entity.id
_entity.type
_entity.pdbx_description
1 polymer ?
#
loop_
_entity_poly.entity_id
_entity_poly.type
_entity_poly.pdbx_seq_one_letter_code
_entity_poly.pdbx_strand_id
1 'polypeptide(L)'
;MEDTNELIQERIKKLNRLRDAGIEPYGAPFDVKDRASDIIDRFGELSKEEIEERSEKFTIAGRIISFRNFGKTAFAHIQDASGKI
;
A
#
# COMPACT_ATOMS: atom_id res chain seq x y z
N MET A 1 -1.26 19.33 22.56
CA MET A 1 -1.96 18.10 23.02
C MET A 1 -3.35 17.95 22.37
N GLU A 2 -3.82 18.92 21.57
CA GLU A 2 -5.09 18.84 20.84
C GLU A 2 -4.97 18.05 19.52
N ASP A 3 -3.81 18.06 18.84
CA ASP A 3 -3.59 17.42 17.53
C ASP A 3 -3.87 15.91 17.51
N THR A 4 -3.59 15.21 18.62
CA THR A 4 -3.84 13.76 18.71
C THR A 4 -5.33 13.46 18.66
N ASN A 5 -6.18 14.33 19.23
CA ASN A 5 -7.61 14.14 19.21
C ASN A 5 -8.16 14.34 17.79
N GLU A 6 -7.74 15.41 17.10
CA GLU A 6 -8.18 15.68 15.73
C GLU A 6 -7.80 14.57 14.75
N LEU A 7 -6.58 14.02 14.84
CA LEU A 7 -6.14 12.89 14.03
C LEU A 7 -6.99 11.63 14.25
N ILE A 8 -7.34 11.34 15.51
CA ILE A 8 -8.21 10.21 15.86
C ILE A 8 -9.61 10.43 15.27
N GLN A 9 -10.18 11.63 15.44
CA GLN A 9 -11.49 11.98 14.88
C GLN A 9 -11.50 11.85 13.36
N GLU A 10 -10.44 12.28 12.66
CA GLU A 10 -10.33 12.11 11.21
C GLU A 10 -10.31 10.63 10.80
N ARG A 11 -9.56 9.79 11.53
CA ARG A 11 -9.53 8.34 11.27
C ARG A 11 -10.91 7.69 11.46
N ILE A 12 -11.65 8.08 12.50
CA ILE A 12 -13.02 7.61 12.73
C ILE A 12 -13.93 8.05 11.58
N LYS A 13 -13.84 9.31 11.14
CA LYS A 13 -14.60 9.82 9.99
C LYS A 13 -14.29 9.01 8.72
N LYS A 14 -13.03 8.70 8.45
CA LYS A 14 -12.62 7.86 7.30
C LYS A 14 -13.17 6.44 7.40
N LEU A 15 -13.14 5.85 8.59
CA LEU A 15 -13.70 4.53 8.85
C LEU A 15 -15.22 4.48 8.62
N ASN A 16 -15.95 5.50 9.06
CA ASN A 16 -17.39 5.58 8.79
C ASN A 16 -17.68 5.74 7.30
N ARG A 17 -16.92 6.56 6.57
CA ARG A 17 -17.05 6.69 5.11
C ARG A 17 -16.88 5.35 4.38
N LEU A 18 -15.97 4.50 4.82
CA LEU A 18 -15.81 3.15 4.26
C LEU A 18 -17.06 2.30 4.48
N ARG A 19 -17.62 2.34 5.70
CA ARG A 19 -18.86 1.63 6.05
C ARG A 19 -20.06 2.13 5.25
N ASP A 20 -20.21 3.45 5.11
CA ASP A 20 -21.29 4.08 4.34
C ASP A 20 -21.22 3.69 2.85
N ALA A 21 -20.01 3.46 2.33
CA ALA A 21 -19.78 2.94 0.98
C ALA A 21 -19.97 1.41 0.86
N GLY A 22 -20.35 0.71 1.93
CA GLY A 22 -20.51 -0.74 1.95
C GLY A 22 -19.18 -1.53 1.97
N ILE A 23 -18.06 -0.87 2.28
CA ILE A 23 -16.73 -1.48 2.33
C ILE A 23 -16.42 -1.90 3.77
N GLU A 24 -16.10 -3.18 3.97
CA GLU A 24 -15.70 -3.70 5.28
C GLU A 24 -14.29 -3.20 5.67
N PRO A 25 -14.14 -2.33 6.69
CA PRO A 25 -12.86 -1.65 6.95
C PRO A 25 -11.72 -2.57 7.42
N TYR A 26 -12.07 -3.73 7.98
CA TYR A 26 -11.11 -4.71 8.50
C TYR A 26 -10.85 -5.86 7.54
N GLY A 27 -11.54 -5.88 6.39
CA GLY A 27 -11.29 -6.75 5.26
C GLY A 27 -11.52 -8.24 5.52
N ALA A 28 -11.62 -8.96 4.40
CA ALA A 28 -11.52 -10.41 4.36
C ALA A 28 -10.04 -10.83 4.20
N PRO A 29 -9.71 -12.13 4.37
CA PRO A 29 -8.41 -12.65 4.03
C PRO A 29 -8.01 -12.25 2.60
N PHE A 30 -6.80 -11.73 2.44
CA PHE A 30 -6.23 -11.34 1.16
C PHE A 30 -5.12 -12.31 0.78
N ASP A 31 -5.18 -12.88 -0.42
CA ASP A 31 -4.20 -13.85 -0.92
C ASP A 31 -2.92 -13.14 -1.38
N VAL A 32 -1.92 -13.12 -0.51
CA VAL A 32 -0.60 -12.54 -0.78
C VAL A 32 0.31 -13.62 -1.35
N LYS A 33 0.85 -13.39 -2.54
CA LYS A 33 1.71 -14.35 -3.25
C LYS A 33 3.19 -13.98 -3.18
N ASP A 34 3.49 -12.70 -2.99
CA ASP A 34 4.82 -12.15 -3.14
C ASP A 34 5.24 -11.35 -1.91
N ARG A 35 6.55 -11.25 -1.70
CA ARG A 35 7.17 -10.43 -0.66
C ARG A 35 7.93 -9.26 -1.28
N ALA A 36 7.93 -8.12 -0.59
CA ALA A 36 8.59 -6.91 -1.05
C ALA A 36 10.09 -7.13 -1.30
N SER A 37 10.79 -7.84 -0.41
CA SER A 37 12.23 -8.15 -0.58
C SER A 37 12.49 -8.95 -1.86
N ASP A 38 11.70 -9.99 -2.11
CA ASP A 38 11.93 -10.93 -3.22
C ASP A 38 11.75 -10.22 -4.57
N ILE A 39 10.82 -9.26 -4.65
CA ILE A 39 10.64 -8.42 -5.83
C ILE A 39 11.84 -7.47 -6.00
N ILE A 40 12.29 -6.82 -4.93
CA ILE A 40 13.41 -5.89 -4.99
C ILE A 40 14.71 -6.63 -5.37
N ASP A 41 14.95 -7.82 -4.84
CA ASP A 41 16.14 -8.61 -5.14
C ASP A 41 16.14 -9.11 -6.58
N ARG A 42 14.97 -9.47 -7.13
CA ARG A 42 14.84 -9.95 -8.52
C ARG A 42 14.92 -8.85 -9.57
N PHE A 43 14.44 -7.64 -9.25
CA PHE A 43 14.22 -6.58 -10.24
C PHE A 43 15.00 -5.28 -9.95
N GLY A 44 15.59 -5.13 -8.77
CA GLY A 44 16.22 -3.89 -8.33
C GLY A 44 17.48 -3.49 -9.10
N GLU A 45 18.15 -4.47 -9.72
CA GLU A 45 19.34 -4.23 -10.56
C GLU A 45 19.02 -4.21 -12.07
N LEU A 46 17.76 -4.50 -12.45
CA LEU A 46 17.36 -4.50 -13.86
C LEU A 46 17.07 -3.08 -14.35
N SER A 47 17.36 -2.84 -15.63
CA SER A 47 16.94 -1.61 -16.30
C SER A 47 15.41 -1.54 -16.45
N LYS A 48 14.90 -0.34 -16.71
CA LYS A 48 13.48 -0.13 -16.91
C LYS A 48 12.97 -0.96 -18.11
N GLU A 49 13.75 -1.00 -19.18
CA GLU A 49 13.44 -1.71 -20.41
C GLU A 49 13.31 -3.22 -20.15
N GLU A 50 14.24 -3.82 -19.39
CA GLU A 50 14.20 -5.24 -19.02
C GLU A 50 13.00 -5.59 -18.13
N ILE A 51 12.55 -4.67 -17.28
CA ILE A 51 11.36 -4.86 -16.44
C ILE A 51 10.09 -4.83 -17.30
N GLU A 52 10.00 -3.89 -18.25
CA GLU A 52 8.85 -3.73 -19.14
C GLU A 52 8.65 -4.97 -20.04
N GLU A 53 9.74 -5.58 -20.52
CA GLU A 53 9.68 -6.81 -21.33
C GLU A 53 9.11 -8.02 -20.57
N ARG A 54 9.35 -8.12 -19.26
CA ARG A 54 8.95 -9.28 -18.44
C ARG A 54 7.47 -9.31 -18.10
N SER A 55 6.80 -8.14 -18.04
CA SER A 55 5.35 -8.00 -17.82
C SER A 55 4.78 -8.92 -16.71
N GLU A 56 5.54 -9.13 -15.64
CA GLU A 56 5.15 -9.97 -14.51
C GLU A 56 4.16 -9.24 -13.58
N LYS A 57 3.24 -9.99 -12.96
CA LYS A 57 2.25 -9.47 -12.01
C LYS A 57 2.54 -9.99 -10.62
N PHE A 58 2.49 -9.10 -9.64
CA PHE A 58 2.75 -9.42 -8.24
C PHE A 58 1.56 -9.02 -7.36
N THR A 59 1.42 -9.68 -6.22
CA THR A 59 0.40 -9.39 -5.20
C THR A 59 1.06 -9.35 -3.83
N ILE A 60 1.08 -8.16 -3.22
CA ILE A 60 1.66 -7.88 -1.90
C ILE A 60 0.61 -7.30 -0.96
N ALA A 61 0.84 -7.41 0.35
CA ALA A 61 0.09 -6.65 1.35
C ALA A 61 1.01 -6.20 2.49
N GLY A 62 0.71 -5.03 3.06
CA GLY A 62 1.54 -4.44 4.11
C GLY A 62 0.97 -3.13 4.63
N ARG A 63 1.75 -2.46 5.47
CA ARG A 63 1.40 -1.16 6.05
C ARG A 63 1.82 -0.04 5.10
N ILE A 64 0.93 0.91 4.85
CA ILE A 64 1.29 2.16 4.16
C ILE A 64 2.16 3.01 5.11
N ILE A 65 3.41 3.25 4.71
CA ILE A 65 4.38 4.02 5.50
C ILE A 65 4.44 5.47 5.03
N SER A 66 4.33 5.70 3.73
CA SER A 66 4.22 7.05 3.16
C SER A 66 3.25 7.04 2.00
N PHE A 67 2.55 8.16 1.84
CA PHE A 67 1.55 8.36 0.81
C PHE A 67 1.65 9.79 0.29
N ARG A 68 1.91 9.94 -1.00
CA ARG A 68 2.07 11.23 -1.69
C ARG A 68 1.02 11.29 -2.80
N ASN A 69 0.08 12.22 -2.66
CA ASN A 69 -1.01 12.41 -3.62
C ASN A 69 -0.76 13.66 -4.47
N PHE A 70 -0.82 13.51 -5.78
CA PHE A 70 -0.66 14.56 -6.79
C PHE A 70 -1.95 14.78 -7.60
N GLY A 71 -3.11 14.51 -6.99
CA GLY A 71 -4.43 14.69 -7.60
C GLY A 71 -4.85 13.49 -8.42
N LYS A 72 -4.37 13.39 -9.67
CA LYS A 72 -4.70 12.26 -10.58
C LYS A 72 -3.78 11.05 -10.41
N THR A 73 -2.66 11.21 -9.71
CA THR A 73 -1.70 10.14 -9.43
C THR A 73 -1.31 10.15 -7.96
N ALA A 74 -0.98 8.99 -7.43
CA ALA A 74 -0.48 8.86 -6.07
C ALA A 74 0.65 7.83 -6.03
N PHE A 75 1.61 8.06 -5.13
CA PHE A 75 2.70 7.15 -4.83
C PHE A 75 2.61 6.76 -3.36
N ALA A 76 2.68 5.47 -3.09
CA ALA A 76 2.67 4.93 -1.74
C ALA A 76 3.84 3.99 -1.56
N HIS A 77 4.44 3.99 -0.37
CA HIS A 77 5.33 2.91 0.04
C HIS A 77 4.58 1.97 0.97
N ILE A 78 4.60 0.69 0.63
CA ILE A 78 3.99 -0.40 1.39
C ILE A 78 5.10 -1.21 2.02
N GLN A 79 5.00 -1.44 3.33
CA GLN A 79 5.95 -2.24 4.09
C GLN A 79 5.30 -3.53 4.59
N ASP A 80 5.84 -4.66 4.18
CA ASP A 80 5.50 -5.98 4.71
C ASP A 80 6.55 -6.43 5.76
N ALA A 81 6.51 -7.71 6.15
CA ALA A 81 7.47 -8.26 7.11
C ALA A 81 8.90 -8.39 6.55
N SER A 82 9.06 -8.39 5.23
CA SER A 82 10.33 -8.59 4.53
C SER A 82 11.03 -7.29 4.17
N GLY A 83 10.27 -6.24 3.86
CA GLY A 83 10.84 -5.01 3.36
C GLY A 83 9.78 -3.97 3.00
N LYS A 84 10.25 -2.89 2.37
CA LYS A 84 9.42 -1.77 1.93
C LYS A 84 9.61 -1.59 0.43
N ILE A 85 8.49 -1.55 -0.28
CA ILE A 85 8.41 -1.27 -1.72
C ILE A 85 7.58 -0.02 -1.96
#